data_AF-A0A1Y2FM09-F1
#
_entry.id   AF-A0A1Y2FM09-F1
#
_cell.length_a   1.000
_cell.length_b   1.000
_cell.length_c   1.000
_cell.angle_alpha   90.00
_cell.angle_beta   90.00
_cell.angle_gamma   90.00
#
_symmetry.space_group_name_H-M   'P 1'
#
loop_
_entity.id
_entity.type
_entity.pdbx_description
1 polymer ?
#
loop_
_entity_poly.entity_id
_entity_poly.type
_entity_poly.pdbx_seq_one_letter_code
_entity_poly.pdbx_strand_id
1 'polypeptide(L)'
;MSSVFGLVLETMHDNDLCVDHVLPCEFPDLESNFISDSLLGRKPASPIVFTVIFCAVAKRIGLLAAPIVVGDFVMAKICYKQDGSNRERFMDVCNDGQLFTIKALYELLQPYGATREMVLEGSKAIQGPMLVKYCAHSIFECLQGDSSNLIDYLAVVRCFHWCDHPTDIVPLNIAYILGEMDHFSTTTWLEVLPQLAKLSGYTKENARHASEVLQAFQNVKNHALSVARRSNPERAIRFALGSLVRHRKHKYLGVIHGHDDECKQSQKWQEEMRVSKLKGGGPNQPFYYIRKTDGLDMYVAERNLEIVSCDRCGDRQADVNNGSKVLDADYLPCIMKLERLPSESNLGQIVKARKNKGACGYVPGSDIQQQYPASLWPPMPNACSQRSKP
;
A
#
# COMPACT_ATOMS: atom_id res chain seq x y z
N MET A 1 -15.42 -37.06 18.97
CA MET A 1 -15.05 -36.05 20.00
C MET A 1 -15.46 -34.70 19.46
N SER A 2 -16.64 -34.18 19.83
CA SER A 2 -16.90 -32.73 19.71
C SER A 2 -16.08 -32.07 20.81
N SER A 3 -14.77 -31.95 20.57
CA SER A 3 -13.87 -31.27 21.49
C SER A 3 -14.10 -29.77 21.33
N VAL A 4 -13.85 -28.97 22.37
CA VAL A 4 -13.99 -27.50 22.30
C VAL A 4 -13.13 -26.92 21.15
N PHE A 5 -12.05 -27.61 20.75
CA PHE A 5 -11.28 -27.28 19.54
C PHE A 5 -12.08 -27.46 18.24
N GLY A 6 -12.91 -28.49 18.15
CA GLY A 6 -13.82 -28.70 17.02
C GLY A 6 -14.85 -27.57 16.89
N LEU A 7 -15.40 -27.08 18.01
CA LEU A 7 -16.31 -25.92 18.00
C LEU A 7 -15.61 -24.64 17.51
N VAL A 8 -14.34 -24.43 17.89
CA VAL A 8 -13.55 -23.30 17.36
C VAL A 8 -13.39 -23.44 15.84
N LEU A 9 -13.08 -24.65 15.37
CA LEU A 9 -12.90 -24.92 13.95
C LEU A 9 -14.20 -24.71 13.16
N GLU A 10 -15.30 -25.31 13.61
CA GLU A 10 -16.65 -25.12 13.04
C GLU A 10 -17.01 -23.64 12.96
N THR A 11 -16.80 -22.88 14.04
CA THR A 11 -17.05 -21.43 14.05
C THR A 11 -16.22 -20.69 13.00
N MET A 12 -14.97 -21.11 12.77
CA MET A 12 -14.12 -20.47 11.76
C MET A 12 -14.55 -20.81 10.33
N HIS A 13 -14.97 -22.06 10.06
CA HIS A 13 -15.56 -22.43 8.78
C HIS A 13 -16.89 -21.69 8.52
N ASP A 14 -17.75 -21.56 9.53
CA ASP A 14 -19.02 -20.81 9.44
C ASP A 14 -18.82 -19.31 9.12
N ASN A 15 -17.61 -18.78 9.27
CA ASN A 15 -17.24 -17.40 8.93
C ASN A 15 -16.42 -17.31 7.63
N ASP A 16 -16.42 -18.35 6.79
CA ASP A 16 -15.74 -18.42 5.50
C ASP A 16 -14.23 -18.08 5.58
N LEU A 17 -13.59 -18.41 6.72
CA LEU A 17 -12.18 -18.11 6.94
C LEU A 17 -11.24 -19.11 6.25
N CYS A 18 -11.71 -20.30 5.87
CA CYS A 18 -10.91 -21.35 5.22
C CYS A 18 -11.33 -21.51 3.76
N VAL A 19 -10.39 -21.93 2.90
CA VAL A 19 -10.73 -22.55 1.61
C VAL A 19 -10.74 -24.06 1.83
N ASP A 20 -11.82 -24.72 1.47
CA ASP A 20 -11.91 -26.17 1.59
C ASP A 20 -10.96 -26.86 0.59
N HIS A 21 -10.26 -27.90 1.04
CA HIS A 21 -9.55 -28.89 0.19
C HIS A 21 -8.39 -28.38 -0.68
N VAL A 22 -7.58 -27.44 -0.19
CA VAL A 22 -6.39 -26.97 -0.94
C VAL A 22 -5.12 -27.47 -0.26
N LEU A 23 -4.24 -28.13 -1.02
CA LEU A 23 -2.90 -28.48 -0.54
C LEU A 23 -2.14 -27.18 -0.14
N PRO A 24 -1.23 -27.22 0.86
CA PRO A 24 -0.52 -26.03 1.33
C PRO A 24 0.19 -25.20 0.24
N CYS A 25 0.49 -25.83 -0.90
CA CYS A 25 1.20 -25.28 -2.05
C CYS A 25 0.31 -24.72 -3.18
N GLU A 26 -1.02 -24.75 -3.08
CA GLU A 26 -1.94 -24.31 -4.14
C GLU A 26 -2.72 -23.03 -3.81
N PHE A 27 -2.11 -22.10 -3.06
CA PHE A 27 -2.69 -20.76 -2.83
C PHE A 27 -2.02 -19.70 -3.72
N PRO A 28 -2.64 -19.30 -4.83
CA PRO A 28 -2.07 -18.28 -5.72
C PRO A 28 -2.36 -16.84 -5.27
N ASP A 29 -3.26 -16.62 -4.30
CA ASP A 29 -3.79 -15.29 -3.97
C ASP A 29 -2.97 -14.63 -2.85
N LEU A 30 -2.24 -13.58 -3.21
CA LEU A 30 -1.39 -12.78 -2.33
C LEU A 30 -2.14 -12.32 -1.06
N GLU A 31 -3.38 -11.85 -1.23
CA GLU A 31 -4.21 -11.30 -0.17
C GLU A 31 -4.55 -12.29 0.94
N SER A 32 -4.57 -13.60 0.62
CA SER A 32 -4.88 -14.66 1.59
C SER A 32 -3.80 -14.82 2.67
N ASN A 33 -2.61 -14.26 2.45
CA ASN A 33 -1.50 -14.27 3.40
C ASN A 33 -1.54 -13.10 4.41
N PHE A 34 -2.43 -12.13 4.22
CA PHE A 34 -2.60 -11.03 5.16
C PHE A 34 -3.73 -11.31 6.14
N ILE A 35 -3.37 -11.48 7.42
CA ILE A 35 -4.33 -11.71 8.53
C ILE A 35 -5.47 -10.69 8.52
N SER A 36 -5.17 -9.43 8.17
CA SER A 36 -6.17 -8.36 8.11
C SER A 36 -7.25 -8.60 7.07
N ASP A 37 -6.91 -9.15 5.90
CA ASP A 37 -7.90 -9.35 4.84
C ASP A 37 -8.84 -10.51 5.16
N SER A 38 -8.33 -11.56 5.82
CA SER A 38 -9.17 -12.65 6.33
C SER A 38 -10.09 -12.17 7.45
N LEU A 39 -9.57 -11.46 8.45
CA LEU A 39 -10.40 -10.98 9.58
C LEU A 39 -11.44 -9.91 9.19
N LEU A 40 -11.22 -9.20 8.08
CA LEU A 40 -12.18 -8.23 7.54
C LEU A 40 -13.20 -8.89 6.58
N GLY A 41 -13.16 -10.21 6.41
CA GLY A 41 -14.07 -10.96 5.54
C GLY A 41 -13.88 -10.65 4.05
N ARG A 42 -12.66 -10.27 3.63
CA ARG A 42 -12.37 -9.92 2.23
C ARG A 42 -11.94 -11.12 1.41
N LYS A 43 -11.17 -12.03 2.02
CA LYS A 43 -10.60 -13.23 1.39
C LYS A 43 -10.47 -14.35 2.42
N PRO A 44 -10.58 -15.62 2.01
CA PRO A 44 -10.17 -16.74 2.85
C PRO A 44 -8.70 -16.62 3.29
N ALA A 45 -8.35 -17.27 4.40
CA ALA A 45 -6.98 -17.30 4.91
C ALA A 45 -6.16 -18.41 4.26
N SER A 46 -4.87 -18.15 4.03
CA SER A 46 -3.90 -19.20 3.71
C SER A 46 -3.73 -20.15 4.92
N PRO A 47 -3.23 -21.39 4.73
CA PRO A 47 -3.12 -22.38 5.81
C PRO A 47 -2.36 -21.88 7.04
N ILE A 48 -1.31 -21.08 6.82
CA ILE A 48 -0.55 -20.47 7.92
C ILE A 48 -1.37 -19.42 8.66
N VAL A 49 -2.05 -18.52 7.95
CA VAL A 49 -2.90 -17.49 8.55
C VAL A 49 -4.06 -18.13 9.31
N PHE A 50 -4.71 -19.13 8.71
CA PHE A 50 -5.84 -19.84 9.30
C PHE A 50 -5.44 -20.55 10.59
N THR A 51 -4.33 -21.28 10.58
CA THR A 51 -3.78 -21.95 11.77
C THR A 51 -3.43 -20.97 12.89
N VAL A 52 -2.87 -19.81 12.53
CA VAL A 52 -2.55 -18.75 13.49
C VAL A 52 -3.80 -18.17 14.14
N ILE A 53 -4.84 -17.88 13.34
CA ILE A 53 -6.14 -17.41 13.84
C ILE A 53 -6.75 -18.46 14.78
N PHE A 54 -6.77 -19.73 14.37
CA PHE A 54 -7.28 -20.85 15.18
C PHE A 54 -6.59 -20.92 16.54
N CYS A 55 -5.26 -20.96 16.54
CA CYS A 55 -4.48 -21.03 17.79
C CYS A 55 -4.71 -19.80 18.66
N ALA A 56 -4.86 -18.62 18.06
CA ALA A 56 -5.10 -17.38 18.78
C ALA A 56 -6.52 -17.30 19.38
N VAL A 57 -7.54 -17.86 18.72
CA VAL A 57 -8.90 -17.96 19.26
C VAL A 57 -8.94 -18.99 20.38
N ALA A 58 -8.40 -20.20 20.14
CA ALA A 58 -8.31 -21.27 21.14
C ALA A 58 -7.63 -20.79 22.44
N LYS A 59 -6.51 -20.07 22.31
CA LYS A 59 -5.79 -19.51 23.46
C LYS A 59 -6.62 -18.49 24.25
N ARG A 60 -7.44 -17.66 23.59
CA ARG A 60 -8.29 -16.66 24.26
C ARG A 60 -9.41 -17.29 25.08
N ILE A 61 -9.87 -18.48 24.69
CA ILE A 61 -10.88 -19.24 25.45
C ILE A 61 -10.26 -20.25 26.42
N GLY A 62 -8.95 -20.14 26.70
CA GLY A 62 -8.26 -20.95 27.71
C GLY A 62 -7.79 -22.32 27.22
N LEU A 63 -7.85 -22.61 25.92
CA LEU A 63 -7.30 -23.83 25.35
C LEU A 63 -5.81 -23.67 25.02
N LEU A 64 -5.05 -24.74 25.15
CA LEU A 64 -3.63 -24.74 24.80
C LEU A 64 -3.47 -25.19 23.34
N ALA A 65 -3.27 -24.24 22.45
CA ALA A 65 -2.95 -24.45 21.04
C ALA A 65 -1.74 -23.61 20.62
N ALA A 66 -0.91 -24.15 19.74
CA ALA A 66 0.18 -23.42 19.11
C ALA A 66 0.38 -23.88 17.68
N PRO A 67 0.73 -22.97 16.74
CA PRO A 67 1.09 -23.37 15.39
C PRO A 67 2.36 -24.22 15.41
N ILE A 68 2.42 -25.18 14.50
CA ILE A 68 3.60 -26.00 14.21
C ILE A 68 3.80 -26.06 12.70
N VAL A 69 5.04 -26.29 12.28
CA VAL A 69 5.38 -26.43 10.87
C VAL A 69 6.36 -27.59 10.68
N VAL A 70 6.01 -28.52 9.79
CA VAL A 70 6.84 -29.69 9.46
C VAL A 70 7.01 -29.72 7.95
N GLY A 71 8.19 -29.30 7.45
CA GLY A 71 8.36 -29.05 6.02
C GLY A 71 7.43 -27.92 5.57
N ASP A 72 6.61 -28.17 4.55
CA ASP A 72 5.63 -27.21 4.03
C ASP A 72 4.24 -27.36 4.68
N PHE A 73 4.10 -28.27 5.65
CA PHE A 73 2.83 -28.55 6.30
C PHE A 73 2.67 -27.70 7.57
N VAL A 74 1.58 -26.94 7.63
CA VAL A 74 1.22 -26.13 8.79
C VAL A 74 0.06 -26.78 9.54
N MET A 75 0.21 -26.95 10.84
CA MET A 75 -0.80 -27.60 11.70
C MET A 75 -0.89 -26.93 13.07
N ALA A 76 -1.91 -27.25 13.85
CA ALA A 76 -2.04 -26.83 15.24
C ALA A 76 -1.63 -27.96 16.19
N LYS A 77 -0.64 -27.72 17.05
CA LYS A 77 -0.40 -28.55 18.23
C LYS A 77 -1.39 -28.18 19.31
N ILE A 78 -2.16 -29.15 19.79
CA ILE A 78 -3.13 -28.98 20.87
C ILE A 78 -2.74 -29.81 22.09
N CYS A 79 -2.88 -29.20 23.27
CA CYS A 79 -2.63 -29.85 24.55
C CYS A 79 -3.90 -29.79 25.40
N TYR A 80 -4.30 -30.93 25.96
CA TYR A 80 -5.49 -31.02 26.81
C TYR A 80 -5.33 -32.09 27.88
N LYS A 81 -6.11 -32.00 28.96
CA LYS A 81 -6.15 -33.04 29.99
C LYS A 81 -7.20 -34.08 29.63
N GLN A 82 -6.82 -35.36 29.71
CA GLN A 82 -7.72 -36.49 29.58
C GLN A 82 -7.34 -37.52 30.64
N ASP A 83 -8.31 -37.93 31.47
CA ASP A 83 -8.11 -38.91 32.55
C ASP A 83 -6.96 -38.53 33.50
N GLY A 84 -6.88 -37.24 33.86
CA GLY A 84 -5.81 -36.70 34.72
C GLY A 84 -4.44 -36.54 34.06
N SER A 85 -4.26 -37.03 32.83
CA SER A 85 -3.01 -36.98 32.09
C SER A 85 -3.04 -35.89 31.01
N ASN A 86 -1.91 -35.20 30.82
CA ASN A 86 -1.76 -34.30 29.68
C ASN A 86 -1.62 -35.11 28.39
N ARG A 87 -2.44 -34.80 27.40
CA ARG A 87 -2.40 -35.35 26.05
C ARG A 87 -1.95 -34.27 25.08
N GLU A 88 -1.15 -34.69 24.11
CA GLU A 88 -0.71 -33.87 22.99
C GLU A 88 -1.23 -34.50 21.69
N ARG A 89 -1.80 -33.66 20.82
CA ARG A 89 -2.25 -34.03 19.47
C ARG A 89 -1.87 -32.94 18.48
N PHE A 90 -1.82 -33.32 17.22
CA PHE A 90 -1.60 -32.42 16.09
C PHE A 90 -2.87 -32.40 15.26
N MET A 91 -3.42 -31.22 15.03
CA MET A 91 -4.65 -31.01 14.30
C MET A 91 -4.32 -30.37 12.96
N ASP A 92 -4.70 -31.04 11.88
CA ASP A 92 -4.81 -30.38 10.58
C ASP A 92 -6.09 -29.55 10.58
N VAL A 93 -5.94 -28.26 10.84
CA VAL A 93 -7.09 -27.35 10.92
C VAL A 93 -7.68 -27.05 9.54
N CYS A 94 -6.93 -27.24 8.46
CA CYS A 94 -7.42 -26.93 7.10
C CYS A 94 -8.19 -28.11 6.48
N ASN A 95 -7.92 -29.34 6.95
CA ASN A 95 -8.57 -30.56 6.46
C ASN A 95 -9.38 -31.25 7.57
N ASP A 96 -10.61 -30.77 7.78
CA ASP A 96 -11.63 -31.35 8.68
C ASP A 96 -11.26 -31.48 10.17
N GLY A 97 -10.15 -30.87 10.60
CA GLY A 97 -9.73 -30.91 12.01
C GLY A 97 -9.22 -32.28 12.45
N GLN A 98 -8.70 -33.10 11.52
CA GLN A 98 -8.22 -34.44 11.84
C GLN A 98 -7.11 -34.41 12.90
N LEU A 99 -7.20 -35.29 13.89
CA LEU A 99 -6.26 -35.39 15.01
C LEU A 99 -5.25 -36.52 14.82
N PHE A 100 -3.97 -36.16 14.91
CA PHE A 100 -2.85 -37.07 14.79
C PHE A 100 -2.09 -37.21 16.11
N THR A 101 -1.62 -38.42 16.38
CA THR A 101 -0.50 -38.64 17.32
C THR A 101 0.82 -38.33 16.61
N ILE A 102 1.92 -38.16 17.34
CA ILE A 102 3.24 -37.94 16.71
C ILE A 102 3.62 -39.08 15.73
N LYS A 103 3.22 -40.32 16.03
CA LYS A 103 3.44 -41.48 15.15
C LYS A 103 2.60 -41.37 13.88
N ALA A 104 1.32 -41.07 14.02
CA ALA A 104 0.41 -40.91 12.88
C ALA A 104 0.79 -39.70 12.01
N LEU A 105 1.29 -38.63 12.61
CA LEU A 105 1.82 -37.47 11.88
C LEU A 105 3.03 -37.85 11.03
N TYR A 106 3.96 -38.66 11.58
CA TYR A 106 5.08 -39.18 10.80
C TYR A 106 4.61 -40.06 9.63
N GLU A 107 3.66 -40.98 9.87
CA GLU A 107 3.10 -41.84 8.83
C GLU A 107 2.40 -41.02 7.71
N LEU A 108 1.74 -39.92 8.06
CA LEU A 108 1.11 -39.00 7.12
C LEU A 108 2.14 -38.26 6.24
N LEU A 109 3.25 -37.83 6.83
CA LEU A 109 4.24 -36.98 6.17
C LEU A 109 5.37 -37.76 5.49
N GLN A 110 5.51 -39.05 5.80
CA GLN A 110 6.52 -39.93 5.20
C GLN A 110 6.47 -39.98 3.66
N PRO A 111 5.29 -40.04 2.99
CA PRO A 111 5.20 -39.99 1.53
C PRO A 111 5.75 -38.70 0.91
N TYR A 112 5.82 -37.61 1.68
CA TYR A 112 6.35 -36.31 1.27
C TYR A 112 7.83 -36.12 1.65
N GLY A 113 8.52 -37.19 2.05
CA GLY A 113 9.95 -37.17 2.35
C GLY A 113 10.32 -36.71 3.76
N ALA A 114 9.34 -36.55 4.66
CA ALA A 114 9.64 -36.15 6.04
C ALA A 114 10.33 -37.28 6.83
N THR A 115 11.47 -36.97 7.44
CA THR A 115 12.15 -37.90 8.36
C THR A 115 11.53 -37.85 9.76
N ARG A 116 11.81 -38.87 10.57
CA ARG A 116 11.34 -38.91 11.96
C ARG A 116 11.88 -37.73 12.77
N GLU A 117 13.14 -37.37 12.54
CA GLU A 117 13.81 -36.24 13.18
C GLU A 117 13.15 -34.91 12.78
N MET A 118 12.83 -34.71 11.50
CA MET A 118 12.12 -33.52 11.02
C MET A 118 10.74 -33.38 11.68
N VAL A 119 9.98 -34.48 11.78
CA VAL A 119 8.66 -34.48 12.42
C VAL A 119 8.78 -34.19 13.92
N LEU A 120 9.75 -34.80 14.61
CA LEU A 120 9.97 -34.54 16.03
C LEU A 120 10.35 -33.09 16.30
N GLU A 121 11.23 -32.50 15.49
CA GLU A 121 11.62 -31.10 15.65
C GLU A 121 10.47 -30.14 15.28
N GLY A 122 9.84 -30.35 14.12
CA GLY A 122 8.74 -29.53 13.64
C GLY A 122 7.46 -29.65 14.46
N SER A 123 7.31 -30.71 15.27
CA SER A 123 6.19 -30.87 16.22
C SER A 123 6.25 -29.94 17.43
N LYS A 124 7.33 -29.17 17.60
CA LYS A 124 7.43 -28.16 18.65
C LYS A 124 6.71 -26.89 18.21
N ALA A 125 6.13 -26.18 19.17
CA ALA A 125 5.47 -24.91 18.91
C ALA A 125 6.42 -23.93 18.21
N ILE A 126 6.01 -23.41 17.06
CA ILE A 126 6.80 -22.45 16.30
C ILE A 126 6.83 -21.11 17.03
N GLN A 127 8.00 -20.47 17.06
CA GLN A 127 8.15 -19.14 17.61
C GLN A 127 7.74 -18.05 16.60
N GLY A 128 7.36 -16.88 17.11
CA GLY A 128 6.89 -15.75 16.31
C GLY A 128 7.79 -15.39 15.11
N PRO A 129 9.12 -15.23 15.28
CA PRO A 129 10.01 -14.92 14.15
C PRO A 129 9.99 -15.99 13.06
N MET A 130 10.01 -17.27 13.43
CA MET A 130 9.95 -18.35 12.47
C MET A 130 8.60 -18.40 11.74
N LEU A 131 7.50 -18.09 12.43
CA LEU A 131 6.18 -17.97 11.80
C LEU A 131 6.15 -16.83 10.78
N VAL A 132 6.73 -15.66 11.11
CA VAL A 132 6.88 -14.52 10.18
C VAL A 132 7.67 -14.94 8.94
N LYS A 133 8.75 -15.72 9.11
CA LYS A 133 9.51 -16.27 7.98
C LYS A 133 8.65 -17.12 7.05
N TYR A 134 7.83 -18.03 7.58
CA TYR A 134 6.95 -18.87 6.75
C TYR A 134 5.88 -18.05 6.03
N CYS A 135 5.26 -17.06 6.69
CA CYS A 135 4.34 -16.15 6.02
C CYS A 135 5.03 -15.38 4.89
N ALA A 136 6.24 -14.86 5.15
CA ALA A 136 7.02 -14.13 4.15
C ALA A 136 7.40 -15.03 2.96
N HIS A 137 7.70 -16.32 3.20
CA HIS A 137 7.96 -17.28 2.14
C HIS A 137 6.70 -17.54 1.30
N SER A 138 5.55 -17.74 1.93
CA SER A 138 4.29 -17.91 1.20
C SER A 138 3.96 -16.69 0.32
N ILE A 139 4.19 -15.46 0.83
CA ILE A 139 4.02 -14.23 0.05
C ILE A 139 5.03 -14.18 -1.09
N PHE A 140 6.30 -14.51 -0.84
CA PHE A 140 7.35 -14.52 -1.85
C PHE A 140 7.00 -15.43 -3.03
N GLU A 141 6.46 -16.62 -2.76
CA GLU A 141 6.03 -17.56 -3.79
C GLU A 141 4.89 -16.99 -4.66
N CYS A 142 3.95 -16.24 -4.07
CA CYS A 142 2.92 -15.53 -4.82
C CYS A 142 3.49 -14.41 -5.71
N LEU A 143 4.64 -13.85 -5.36
CA LEU A 143 5.27 -12.73 -6.08
C LEU A 143 6.21 -13.17 -7.21
N GLN A 144 6.52 -14.46 -7.36
CA GLN A 144 7.46 -14.99 -8.35
C GLN A 144 6.95 -14.74 -9.79
N GLY A 145 7.21 -13.55 -10.33
CA GLY A 145 6.83 -13.12 -11.67
C GLY A 145 6.07 -11.79 -11.74
N ASP A 146 5.63 -11.24 -10.61
CA ASP A 146 4.87 -9.99 -10.57
C ASP A 146 5.71 -8.81 -10.08
N SER A 147 6.28 -8.06 -11.02
CA SER A 147 7.04 -6.84 -10.74
C SER A 147 6.17 -5.63 -10.35
N SER A 148 4.84 -5.77 -10.38
CA SER A 148 3.93 -4.66 -10.06
C SER A 148 3.79 -4.42 -8.55
N ASN A 149 4.12 -5.40 -7.71
CA ASN A 149 3.91 -5.32 -6.27
C ASN A 149 5.20 -5.15 -5.45
N LEU A 150 5.89 -4.05 -5.75
CA LEU A 150 7.19 -3.71 -5.18
C LEU A 150 7.18 -3.53 -3.66
N ILE A 151 6.08 -3.01 -3.10
CA ILE A 151 5.93 -2.77 -1.66
C ILE A 151 5.93 -4.09 -0.90
N ASP A 152 5.12 -5.05 -1.37
CA ASP A 152 4.99 -6.35 -0.72
C ASP A 152 6.29 -7.15 -0.87
N TYR A 153 6.94 -7.07 -2.04
CA TYR A 153 8.27 -7.64 -2.24
C TYR A 153 9.27 -7.10 -1.20
N LEU A 154 9.40 -5.77 -1.08
CA LEU A 154 10.31 -5.17 -0.10
C LEU A 154 9.94 -5.57 1.34
N ALA A 155 8.66 -5.62 1.68
CA ALA A 155 8.21 -6.05 3.01
C ALA A 155 8.65 -7.50 3.31
N VAL A 156 8.54 -8.41 2.34
CA VAL A 156 9.03 -9.79 2.44
C VAL A 156 10.54 -9.83 2.66
N VAL A 157 11.31 -9.07 1.89
CA VAL A 157 12.78 -8.99 2.03
C VAL A 157 13.16 -8.54 3.44
N ARG A 158 12.44 -7.55 3.98
CA ARG A 158 12.65 -7.08 5.36
C ARG A 158 12.30 -8.15 6.40
N CYS A 159 11.24 -8.92 6.17
CA CYS A 159 10.88 -10.03 7.06
C CYS A 159 11.94 -11.13 7.05
N PHE A 160 12.46 -11.49 5.88
CA PHE A 160 13.58 -12.43 5.76
C PHE A 160 14.82 -11.93 6.51
N HIS A 161 15.15 -10.64 6.39
CA HIS A 161 16.20 -10.00 7.17
C HIS A 161 16.00 -10.18 8.70
N TRP A 162 14.81 -9.85 9.20
CA TRP A 162 14.50 -9.99 10.63
C TRP A 162 14.53 -11.42 11.16
N CYS A 163 14.46 -12.40 10.27
CA CYS A 163 14.49 -13.82 10.61
C CYS A 163 15.86 -14.46 10.35
N ASP A 164 16.91 -13.65 10.13
CA ASP A 164 18.26 -14.10 9.76
C ASP A 164 18.26 -15.06 8.54
N HIS A 165 17.30 -14.86 7.63
CA HIS A 165 17.20 -15.67 6.42
C HIS A 165 18.13 -15.13 5.33
N PRO A 166 18.98 -15.96 4.72
CA PRO A 166 19.78 -15.53 3.58
C PRO A 166 18.85 -15.19 2.40
N THR A 167 19.09 -14.05 1.76
CA THR A 167 18.36 -13.65 0.56
C THR A 167 19.34 -13.37 -0.56
N ASP A 168 19.09 -13.85 -1.78
CA ASP A 168 19.93 -13.58 -2.96
C ASP A 168 19.64 -12.21 -3.58
N ILE A 169 19.65 -11.17 -2.74
CA ILE A 169 19.21 -9.83 -3.15
C ILE A 169 20.38 -8.87 -3.03
N VAL A 170 20.76 -8.31 -4.18
CA VAL A 170 21.82 -7.33 -4.29
C VAL A 170 21.37 -6.02 -3.60
N PRO A 171 22.05 -5.56 -2.53
CA PRO A 171 21.67 -4.35 -1.80
C PRO A 171 21.53 -3.10 -2.68
N LEU A 172 22.36 -3.02 -3.73
CA LEU A 172 22.34 -1.91 -4.68
C LEU A 172 21.02 -1.85 -5.48
N ASN A 173 20.45 -2.98 -5.87
CA ASN A 173 19.17 -3.02 -6.58
C ASN A 173 18.04 -2.54 -5.67
N ILE A 174 18.05 -2.96 -4.41
CA ILE A 174 17.10 -2.47 -3.39
C ILE A 174 17.25 -0.95 -3.23
N ALA A 175 18.48 -0.44 -3.19
CA ALA A 175 18.72 1.00 -3.06
C ALA A 175 18.12 1.81 -4.23
N TYR A 176 18.31 1.38 -5.48
CA TYR A 176 17.69 2.09 -6.61
C TYR A 176 16.17 2.06 -6.55
N ILE A 177 15.58 0.90 -6.23
CA ILE A 177 14.14 0.74 -6.05
C ILE A 177 13.60 1.72 -4.99
N LEU A 178 14.19 1.71 -3.80
CA LEU A 178 13.81 2.56 -2.67
C LEU A 178 14.11 4.05 -2.92
N GLY A 179 15.07 4.33 -3.79
CA GLY A 179 15.43 5.67 -4.25
C GLY A 179 14.29 6.38 -4.97
N GLU A 180 13.36 5.64 -5.56
CA GLU A 180 12.16 6.18 -6.24
C GLU A 180 10.93 6.26 -5.33
N MET A 181 11.00 5.73 -4.09
CA MET A 181 9.86 5.66 -3.16
C MET A 181 9.71 6.92 -2.28
N ASP A 182 8.74 6.98 -1.37
CA ASP A 182 8.61 8.13 -0.45
C ASP A 182 9.77 8.21 0.58
N HIS A 183 9.95 9.39 1.18
CA HIS A 183 11.04 9.64 2.14
C HIS A 183 10.98 8.73 3.38
N PHE A 184 9.78 8.39 3.86
CA PHE A 184 9.61 7.52 5.02
C PHE A 184 10.09 6.11 4.69
N SER A 185 9.65 5.56 3.55
CA SER A 185 10.13 4.28 3.03
C SER A 185 11.66 4.27 2.95
N THR A 186 12.28 5.24 2.27
CA THR A 186 13.75 5.28 2.14
C THR A 186 14.46 5.31 3.51
N THR A 187 13.96 6.10 4.47
CA THR A 187 14.60 6.26 5.79
C THR A 187 14.60 4.96 6.59
N THR A 188 13.49 4.23 6.59
CA THR A 188 13.39 2.97 7.35
C THR A 188 14.31 1.86 6.84
N TRP A 189 14.81 1.96 5.60
CA TRP A 189 15.67 0.97 4.98
C TRP A 189 17.17 1.28 5.07
N LEU A 190 17.55 2.55 5.29
CA LEU A 190 18.95 2.94 5.47
C LEU A 190 19.61 2.19 6.62
N GLU A 191 18.88 1.94 7.71
CA GLU A 191 19.38 1.18 8.86
C GLU A 191 19.50 -0.32 8.58
N VAL A 192 18.73 -0.83 7.62
CA VAL A 192 18.58 -2.27 7.33
C VAL A 192 19.58 -2.73 6.27
N LEU A 193 19.88 -1.90 5.25
CA LEU A 193 20.76 -2.26 4.13
C LEU A 193 22.15 -2.79 4.53
N PRO A 194 22.87 -2.17 5.50
CA PRO A 194 24.18 -2.68 5.92
C PRO A 194 24.11 -4.09 6.53
N GLN A 195 23.01 -4.39 7.21
CA GLN A 195 22.81 -5.67 7.87
C GLN A 195 22.40 -6.75 6.86
N LEU A 196 21.54 -6.41 5.89
CA LEU A 196 21.18 -7.28 4.78
C LEU A 196 22.40 -7.76 4.00
N ALA A 197 23.32 -6.85 3.66
CA ALA A 197 24.53 -7.20 2.93
C ALA A 197 25.38 -8.25 3.68
N LYS A 198 25.42 -8.17 5.02
CA LYS A 198 26.14 -9.13 5.86
C LYS A 198 25.51 -10.52 5.80
N LEU A 199 24.18 -10.62 5.87
CA LEU A 199 23.45 -11.90 5.85
C LEU A 199 23.50 -12.58 4.48
N SER A 200 23.48 -11.79 3.41
CA SER A 200 23.49 -12.28 2.03
C SER A 200 24.88 -12.51 1.44
N GLY A 201 25.94 -12.46 2.26
CA GLY A 201 27.32 -12.72 1.81
C GLY A 201 27.92 -11.66 0.88
N TYR A 202 27.34 -10.46 0.81
CA TYR A 202 27.90 -9.36 0.03
C TYR A 202 28.98 -8.59 0.82
N THR A 203 29.87 -7.91 0.09
CA THR A 203 30.95 -7.13 0.70
C THR A 203 30.39 -5.92 1.45
N LYS A 204 31.10 -5.50 2.51
CA LYS A 204 30.81 -4.22 3.21
C LYS A 204 30.82 -3.02 2.25
N GLU A 205 31.61 -3.11 1.18
CA GLU A 205 31.69 -2.08 0.15
C GLU A 205 30.41 -1.98 -0.69
N ASN A 206 29.80 -3.10 -1.08
CA ASN A 206 28.52 -3.11 -1.78
C ASN A 206 27.41 -2.48 -0.92
N ALA A 207 27.40 -2.79 0.38
CA ALA A 207 26.45 -2.23 1.32
C ALA A 207 26.61 -0.71 1.50
N ARG A 208 27.88 -0.26 1.62
CA ARG A 208 28.23 1.16 1.69
C ARG A 208 27.77 1.89 0.43
N HIS A 209 28.07 1.34 -0.75
CA HIS A 209 27.66 1.96 -2.01
C HIS A 209 26.13 2.05 -2.15
N ALA A 210 25.40 1.00 -1.78
CA ALA A 210 23.93 1.03 -1.76
C ALA A 210 23.39 2.11 -0.79
N SER A 211 24.02 2.26 0.37
CA SER A 211 23.64 3.30 1.36
C SER A 211 23.94 4.72 0.83
N GLU A 212 25.07 4.91 0.14
CA GLU A 212 25.44 6.18 -0.49
C GLU A 212 24.45 6.56 -1.60
N VAL A 213 24.02 5.59 -2.42
CA VAL A 213 22.98 5.79 -3.45
C VAL A 213 21.67 6.23 -2.79
N LEU A 214 21.21 5.53 -1.74
CA LEU A 214 20.01 5.94 -1.01
C LEU A 214 20.12 7.32 -0.39
N GLN A 215 21.27 7.63 0.19
CA GLN A 215 21.50 8.94 0.79
C GLN A 215 21.53 10.05 -0.27
N ALA A 216 22.06 9.77 -1.47
CA ALA A 216 21.97 10.68 -2.60
C ALA A 216 20.53 10.94 -3.03
N PHE A 217 19.70 9.90 -3.15
CA PHE A 217 18.26 10.06 -3.39
C PHE A 217 17.56 10.86 -2.29
N GLN A 218 17.89 10.60 -1.02
CA GLN A 218 17.37 11.40 0.09
C GLN A 218 17.82 12.86 -0.01
N ASN A 219 19.06 13.15 -0.34
CA ASN A 219 19.55 14.53 -0.48
C ASN A 219 18.84 15.26 -1.62
N VAL A 220 18.58 14.57 -2.74
CA VAL A 220 17.77 15.13 -3.83
C VAL A 220 16.36 15.46 -3.37
N LYS A 221 15.72 14.56 -2.60
CA LYS A 221 14.38 14.77 -2.05
C LYS A 221 14.32 15.77 -0.90
N ASN A 222 15.39 15.86 -0.12
CA ASN A 222 15.56 16.77 1.02
C ASN A 222 16.09 18.14 0.60
N HIS A 223 16.33 18.38 -0.70
CA HIS A 223 16.56 19.74 -1.14
C HIS A 223 15.37 20.58 -0.69
N ALA A 224 15.66 21.54 0.19
CA ALA A 224 14.67 22.48 0.67
C ALA A 224 13.94 23.03 -0.54
N LEU A 225 12.66 22.71 -0.64
CA LEU A 225 11.81 23.17 -1.72
C LEU A 225 11.96 24.68 -1.75
N SER A 226 12.57 25.20 -2.82
CA SER A 226 12.84 26.62 -2.93
C SER A 226 11.50 27.29 -3.04
N VAL A 227 11.03 27.83 -1.92
CA VAL A 227 9.75 28.51 -1.85
C VAL A 227 9.84 29.77 -2.69
N ALA A 228 9.37 29.69 -3.93
CA ALA A 228 9.27 30.86 -4.78
C ALA A 228 8.21 31.78 -4.16
N ARG A 229 8.64 32.91 -3.60
CA ARG A 229 7.71 33.95 -3.17
C ARG A 229 6.95 34.46 -4.39
N ARG A 230 5.63 34.60 -4.25
CA ARG A 230 4.79 35.15 -5.30
C ARG A 230 5.29 36.55 -5.69
N SER A 231 5.42 36.75 -6.98
CA SER A 231 5.82 38.03 -7.57
C SER A 231 4.71 39.07 -7.42
N ASN A 232 3.44 38.62 -7.39
CA ASN A 232 2.28 39.48 -7.20
C ASN A 232 1.29 38.85 -6.20
N PRO A 233 1.52 38.99 -4.88
CA PRO A 233 0.72 38.35 -3.85
C PRO A 233 -0.73 38.87 -3.77
N GLU A 234 -0.99 40.11 -4.18
CA GLU A 234 -2.35 40.70 -4.15
C GLU A 234 -3.28 40.15 -5.22
N ARG A 235 -2.71 39.57 -6.29
CA ARG A 235 -3.51 38.91 -7.31
C ARG A 235 -4.07 37.61 -6.77
N ALA A 236 -5.38 37.42 -6.83
CA ALA A 236 -5.99 36.15 -6.49
C ALA A 236 -5.58 35.06 -7.51
N ILE A 237 -5.06 33.93 -7.00
CA ILE A 237 -4.92 32.69 -7.76
C ILE A 237 -6.28 31.98 -7.66
N ARG A 238 -6.93 31.74 -8.81
CA ARG A 238 -8.32 31.26 -8.83
C ARG A 238 -8.47 29.78 -8.47
N PHE A 239 -7.47 28.96 -8.76
CA PHE A 239 -7.50 27.52 -8.52
C PHE A 239 -6.38 27.10 -7.56
N ALA A 240 -6.72 26.33 -6.52
CA ALA A 240 -5.76 25.78 -5.58
C ALA A 240 -4.95 24.61 -6.18
N LEU A 241 -3.76 24.35 -5.64
CA LEU A 241 -3.08 23.08 -5.91
C LEU A 241 -3.96 21.90 -5.45
N GLY A 242 -3.95 20.82 -6.20
CA GLY A 242 -4.85 19.68 -6.03
C GLY A 242 -6.24 19.85 -6.65
N SER A 243 -6.59 21.04 -7.16
CA SER A 243 -7.88 21.23 -7.82
C SER A 243 -7.96 20.37 -9.09
N LEU A 244 -9.09 19.67 -9.24
CA LEU A 244 -9.43 19.00 -10.48
C LEU A 244 -9.96 20.04 -11.47
N VAL A 245 -9.36 20.09 -12.65
CA VAL A 245 -9.73 21.04 -13.69
C VAL A 245 -9.97 20.36 -15.03
N ARG A 246 -10.78 21.00 -15.86
CA ARG A 246 -11.02 20.61 -17.24
C ARG A 246 -10.56 21.72 -18.18
N HIS A 247 -9.89 21.35 -19.27
CA HIS A 247 -9.58 22.32 -20.30
C HIS A 247 -10.84 22.70 -21.07
N ARG A 248 -11.20 23.99 -21.13
CA ARG A 248 -12.45 24.49 -21.74
C ARG A 248 -12.63 24.08 -23.20
N LYS A 249 -11.56 24.13 -24.01
CA LYS A 249 -11.56 23.73 -25.43
C LYS A 249 -11.35 22.22 -25.65
N HIS A 250 -10.22 21.69 -25.20
CA HIS A 250 -9.79 20.30 -25.46
C HIS A 250 -10.44 19.26 -24.56
N LYS A 251 -11.18 19.69 -23.53
CA LYS A 251 -12.03 18.85 -22.68
C LYS A 251 -11.31 17.77 -21.85
N TYR A 252 -9.99 17.67 -21.88
CA TYR A 252 -9.22 16.78 -21.00
C TYR A 252 -9.27 17.26 -19.55
N LEU A 253 -9.03 16.30 -18.64
CA LEU A 253 -8.99 16.50 -17.20
C LEU A 253 -7.56 16.44 -16.69
N GLY A 254 -7.31 17.10 -15.58
CA GLY A 254 -6.09 16.94 -14.83
C GLY A 254 -6.14 17.61 -13.47
N VAL A 255 -5.09 17.38 -12.69
CA VAL A 255 -4.91 17.95 -11.35
C VAL A 255 -3.84 19.03 -11.42
N ILE A 256 -4.12 20.17 -10.81
CA ILE A 256 -3.15 21.25 -10.68
C ILE A 256 -2.09 20.85 -9.64
N HIS A 257 -0.81 20.92 -9.99
CA HIS A 257 0.30 20.64 -9.08
C HIS A 257 1.34 21.77 -9.02
N GLY A 258 1.11 22.87 -9.74
CA GLY A 258 1.91 24.09 -9.64
C GLY A 258 1.22 25.27 -10.34
N HIS A 259 1.70 26.50 -10.09
CA HIS A 259 1.25 27.69 -10.81
C HIS A 259 2.31 28.77 -10.86
N ASP A 260 2.19 29.66 -11.84
CA ASP A 260 2.92 30.92 -11.94
C ASP A 260 1.94 32.11 -11.97
N ASP A 261 2.34 33.25 -11.42
CA ASP A 261 1.53 34.49 -11.46
C ASP A 261 1.37 35.04 -12.89
N GLU A 262 2.28 34.65 -13.80
CA GLU A 262 2.38 35.03 -15.21
C GLU A 262 3.06 33.93 -16.02
N CYS A 263 3.00 33.99 -17.35
CA CYS A 263 3.61 33.00 -18.22
C CYS A 263 5.15 33.02 -18.11
N LYS A 264 5.77 31.91 -17.68
CA LYS A 264 7.23 31.75 -17.60
C LYS A 264 7.86 31.08 -18.83
N GLN A 265 7.06 30.78 -19.85
CA GLN A 265 7.55 30.17 -21.09
C GLN A 265 8.22 31.18 -22.01
N SER A 266 9.10 30.68 -22.88
CA SER A 266 9.84 31.51 -23.85
C SER A 266 8.90 32.30 -24.78
N GLN A 267 9.36 33.46 -25.27
CA GLN A 267 8.58 34.28 -26.21
C GLN A 267 8.16 33.48 -27.45
N LYS A 268 9.05 32.63 -27.98
CA LYS A 268 8.74 31.74 -29.10
C LYS A 268 7.54 30.83 -28.80
N TRP A 269 7.54 30.18 -27.64
CA TRP A 269 6.41 29.35 -27.21
C TRP A 269 5.13 30.16 -27.03
N GLN A 270 5.22 31.37 -26.46
CA GLN A 270 4.07 32.25 -26.30
C GLN A 270 3.46 32.68 -27.63
N GLU A 271 4.27 32.90 -28.66
CA GLU A 271 3.83 33.21 -30.03
C GLU A 271 3.16 32.00 -30.68
N GLU A 272 3.77 30.82 -30.60
CA GLU A 272 3.24 29.55 -31.10
C GLU A 272 1.87 29.23 -30.48
N MET A 273 1.77 29.35 -29.15
CA MET A 273 0.54 29.11 -28.39
C MET A 273 -0.42 30.31 -28.38
N ARG A 274 -0.07 31.40 -29.08
CA ARG A 274 -0.85 32.64 -29.23
C ARG A 274 -1.29 33.24 -27.88
N VAL A 275 -0.42 33.14 -26.87
CA VAL A 275 -0.67 33.56 -25.48
C VAL A 275 -1.06 35.03 -25.40
N SER A 276 -0.39 35.91 -26.16
CA SER A 276 -0.69 37.35 -26.19
C SER A 276 -2.11 37.68 -26.66
N LYS A 277 -2.78 36.76 -27.37
CA LYS A 277 -4.16 36.92 -27.83
C LYS A 277 -5.20 36.36 -26.85
N LEU A 278 -4.77 35.76 -25.74
CA LEU A 278 -5.67 35.21 -24.73
C LEU A 278 -6.35 36.34 -23.96
N LYS A 279 -7.68 36.27 -23.88
CA LYS A 279 -8.49 37.16 -23.04
C LYS A 279 -8.11 36.96 -21.56
N GLY A 280 -8.14 38.04 -20.78
CA GLY A 280 -7.82 37.98 -19.34
C GLY A 280 -6.38 38.34 -18.97
N GLY A 281 -5.64 38.98 -19.88
CA GLY A 281 -4.29 39.51 -19.60
C GLY A 281 -3.16 38.87 -20.40
N GLY A 282 -3.47 37.99 -21.37
CA GLY A 282 -2.46 37.38 -22.23
C GLY A 282 -1.40 36.62 -21.42
N PRO A 283 -0.09 36.92 -21.55
CA PRO A 283 0.96 36.30 -20.75
C PRO A 283 0.94 36.75 -19.29
N ASN A 284 0.36 37.91 -18.99
CA ASN A 284 0.27 38.46 -17.64
C ASN A 284 -0.95 37.89 -16.90
N GLN A 285 -1.40 36.69 -17.20
CA GLN A 285 -2.41 35.97 -16.41
C GLN A 285 -1.77 34.76 -15.74
N PRO A 286 -2.37 34.19 -14.68
CA PRO A 286 -1.81 33.01 -14.06
C PRO A 286 -1.78 31.82 -15.03
N PHE A 287 -0.73 31.03 -14.94
CA PHE A 287 -0.59 29.75 -15.65
C PHE A 287 -0.45 28.62 -14.64
N TYR A 288 -0.97 27.46 -15.00
CA TYR A 288 -1.02 26.29 -14.13
C TYR A 288 -0.31 25.10 -14.77
N TYR A 289 0.42 24.36 -13.94
CA TYR A 289 0.96 23.05 -14.27
C TYR A 289 -0.09 21.99 -13.92
N ILE A 290 -0.47 21.20 -14.91
CA ILE A 290 -1.58 20.24 -14.82
C ILE A 290 -1.07 18.87 -15.24
N ARG A 291 -1.24 17.89 -14.34
CA ARG A 291 -1.01 16.49 -14.66
C ARG A 291 -2.30 15.86 -15.16
N LYS A 292 -2.30 15.42 -16.42
CA LYS A 292 -3.44 14.73 -17.04
C LYS A 292 -3.58 13.30 -16.52
N THR A 293 -4.73 12.70 -16.79
CA THR A 293 -5.02 11.30 -16.43
C THR A 293 -4.17 10.25 -17.16
N ASP A 294 -3.48 10.66 -18.22
CA ASP A 294 -2.51 9.83 -18.96
C ASP A 294 -1.06 10.02 -18.46
N GLY A 295 -0.87 10.79 -17.37
CA GLY A 295 0.44 11.06 -16.77
C GLY A 295 1.21 12.22 -17.40
N LEU A 296 0.74 12.80 -18.51
CA LEU A 296 1.44 13.90 -19.19
C LEU A 296 1.14 15.26 -18.55
N ASP A 297 2.18 16.08 -18.43
CA ASP A 297 2.07 17.44 -17.92
C ASP A 297 1.74 18.46 -18.99
N MET A 298 0.92 19.43 -18.60
CA MET A 298 0.51 20.55 -19.44
C MET A 298 0.71 21.86 -18.68
N TYR A 299 1.16 22.90 -19.40
CA TYR A 299 1.23 24.27 -18.90
C TYR A 299 0.13 25.12 -19.54
N VAL A 300 -0.83 25.59 -18.74
CA VAL A 300 -2.11 26.10 -19.25
C VAL A 300 -2.51 27.41 -18.57
N ALA A 301 -2.92 28.40 -19.38
CA ALA A 301 -3.45 29.67 -18.89
C ALA A 301 -4.75 29.49 -18.10
N GLU A 302 -4.93 30.26 -17.01
CA GLU A 302 -6.13 30.25 -16.16
C GLU A 302 -7.42 30.30 -16.97
N ARG A 303 -7.48 31.18 -17.98
CA ARG A 303 -8.67 31.38 -18.82
C ARG A 303 -9.12 30.12 -19.56
N ASN A 304 -8.21 29.20 -19.83
CA ASN A 304 -8.49 27.96 -20.55
C ASN A 304 -8.98 26.84 -19.63
N LEU A 305 -9.08 27.08 -18.33
CA LEU A 305 -9.48 26.09 -17.34
C LEU A 305 -10.86 26.39 -16.77
N GLU A 306 -11.55 25.32 -16.40
CA GLU A 306 -12.75 25.34 -15.56
C GLU A 306 -12.56 24.35 -14.42
N ILE A 307 -12.98 24.74 -13.21
CA ILE A 307 -12.89 23.87 -12.03
C ILE A 307 -13.99 22.81 -12.07
N VAL A 308 -13.61 21.57 -11.82
CA VAL A 308 -14.52 20.44 -11.69
C VAL A 308 -14.63 20.14 -10.20
N SER A 309 -15.82 20.32 -9.63
CA SER A 309 -16.02 20.12 -8.18
C SER A 309 -17.35 19.44 -7.90
N CYS A 310 -17.46 18.80 -6.74
CA CYS A 310 -18.70 18.18 -6.30
C CYS A 310 -19.70 19.25 -5.83
N ASP A 311 -20.95 19.18 -6.30
CA ASP A 311 -22.02 20.12 -5.91
C ASP A 311 -22.24 20.26 -4.39
N ARG A 312 -21.87 19.24 -3.61
CA ARG A 312 -22.08 19.24 -2.14
C ARG A 312 -20.92 19.87 -1.36
N CYS A 313 -19.69 19.68 -1.81
CA CYS A 313 -18.49 20.08 -1.08
C CYS A 313 -17.53 20.95 -1.90
N GLY A 314 -18.00 21.47 -3.04
CA GLY A 314 -17.21 22.22 -4.01
C GLY A 314 -16.35 23.32 -3.38
N ASP A 315 -15.37 23.79 -4.13
CA ASP A 315 -14.49 24.88 -3.70
C ASP A 315 -15.33 26.15 -3.50
N ARG A 316 -15.73 26.40 -2.24
CA ARG A 316 -16.63 27.50 -1.86
C ARG A 316 -15.95 28.87 -1.95
N GLN A 317 -14.65 28.90 -2.20
CA GLN A 317 -13.86 30.13 -2.34
C GLN A 317 -13.33 30.34 -3.76
N ALA A 318 -13.41 29.35 -4.65
CA ALA A 318 -13.34 29.59 -6.08
C ALA A 318 -14.42 30.61 -6.45
N ASP A 319 -14.02 31.67 -7.15
CA ASP A 319 -14.92 32.74 -7.60
C ASP A 319 -16.07 32.14 -8.45
N VAL A 320 -17.19 31.90 -7.77
CA VAL A 320 -18.38 31.13 -8.20
C VAL A 320 -19.13 31.77 -9.36
N ASN A 321 -18.71 32.96 -9.80
CA ASN A 321 -19.26 33.66 -10.95
C ASN A 321 -18.98 32.97 -12.30
N ASN A 322 -18.27 31.84 -12.32
CA ASN A 322 -17.85 31.17 -13.56
C ASN A 322 -18.16 29.67 -13.63
N GLY A 323 -19.23 29.21 -12.96
CA GLY A 323 -19.86 27.91 -13.25
C GLY A 323 -18.95 26.71 -13.04
N SER A 324 -18.70 26.34 -11.78
CA SER A 324 -18.15 25.01 -11.50
C SER A 324 -19.04 23.95 -12.14
N LYS A 325 -18.44 23.02 -12.87
CA LYS A 325 -19.18 21.87 -13.39
C LYS A 325 -19.19 20.77 -12.33
N VAL A 326 -20.38 20.19 -12.18
CA VAL A 326 -20.63 19.05 -11.32
C VAL A 326 -19.67 17.92 -11.66
N LEU A 327 -19.03 17.37 -10.63
CA LEU A 327 -18.36 16.08 -10.70
C LEU A 327 -19.41 14.98 -10.93
N ASP A 328 -19.72 14.69 -12.19
CA ASP A 328 -20.63 13.61 -12.58
C ASP A 328 -19.94 12.23 -12.65
N ALA A 329 -20.73 11.18 -12.91
CA ALA A 329 -20.28 9.79 -12.94
C ALA A 329 -19.25 9.51 -14.06
N ASP A 330 -19.20 10.32 -15.12
CA ASP A 330 -18.30 10.13 -16.26
C ASP A 330 -16.85 10.49 -15.91
N TYR A 331 -16.64 11.28 -14.85
CA TYR A 331 -15.31 11.67 -14.39
C TYR A 331 -14.66 10.64 -13.45
N LEU A 332 -15.42 9.75 -12.82
CA LEU A 332 -14.90 8.77 -11.84
C LEU A 332 -13.76 7.89 -12.42
N PRO A 333 -13.91 7.28 -13.61
CA PRO A 333 -12.87 6.43 -14.18
C PRO A 333 -11.58 7.20 -14.48
N CYS A 334 -11.69 8.46 -14.87
CA CYS A 334 -10.57 9.36 -15.11
C CYS A 334 -9.83 9.70 -13.82
N ILE A 335 -10.54 9.93 -12.71
CA ILE A 335 -9.94 10.25 -11.42
C ILE A 335 -9.30 8.99 -10.81
N MET A 336 -9.91 7.82 -10.95
CA MET A 336 -9.30 6.54 -10.54
C MET A 336 -8.00 6.24 -11.30
N LYS A 337 -7.83 6.73 -12.54
CA LYS A 337 -6.55 6.61 -13.26
C LYS A 337 -5.47 7.51 -12.66
N LEU A 338 -5.81 8.69 -12.14
CA LEU A 338 -4.87 9.58 -11.46
C LEU A 338 -4.34 8.96 -10.16
N GLU A 339 -5.18 8.23 -9.41
CA GLU A 339 -4.76 7.48 -8.21
C GLU A 339 -3.79 6.32 -8.51
N ARG A 340 -3.80 5.83 -9.76
CA ARG A 340 -3.00 4.69 -10.22
C ARG A 340 -1.78 5.10 -11.04
N LEU A 341 -1.51 6.40 -11.18
CA LEU A 341 -0.28 6.85 -11.82
C LEU A 341 0.92 6.39 -10.96
N PRO A 342 2.01 5.89 -11.58
CA PRO A 342 3.18 5.42 -10.85
C PRO A 342 3.72 6.46 -9.87
N SER A 343 4.24 5.97 -8.75
CA SER A 343 4.57 6.59 -7.46
C SER A 343 5.48 7.84 -7.44
N GLU A 344 5.83 8.45 -8.57
CA GLU A 344 6.68 9.65 -8.60
C GLU A 344 5.95 10.94 -8.20
N SER A 345 4.64 10.88 -7.98
CA SER A 345 3.91 12.02 -7.45
C SER A 345 2.72 11.54 -6.65
N ASN A 346 2.79 11.64 -5.31
CA ASN A 346 1.62 11.54 -4.45
C ASN A 346 0.72 12.75 -4.74
N LEU A 347 0.00 12.70 -5.87
CA LEU A 347 -0.81 13.80 -6.35
C LEU A 347 -2.04 13.98 -5.46
N GLY A 348 -2.47 12.94 -4.74
CA GLY A 348 -3.66 12.94 -3.90
C GLY A 348 -4.52 11.68 -3.97
N GLN A 349 -5.58 11.66 -3.17
CA GLN A 349 -6.53 10.56 -3.03
C GLN A 349 -7.98 11.04 -3.09
N ILE A 350 -8.87 10.20 -3.62
CA ILE A 350 -10.31 10.44 -3.63
C ILE A 350 -10.90 10.21 -2.24
N VAL A 351 -11.71 11.14 -1.76
CA VAL A 351 -12.52 10.96 -0.56
C VAL A 351 -13.92 10.46 -0.95
N LYS A 352 -14.32 9.31 -0.41
CA LYS A 352 -15.65 8.73 -0.58
C LYS A 352 -16.62 9.22 0.52
N ALA A 353 -17.83 9.58 0.14
CA ALA A 353 -18.85 10.03 1.10
C ALA A 353 -19.54 8.82 1.76
N ARG A 354 -18.97 8.28 2.85
CA ARG A 354 -19.49 7.09 3.59
C ARG A 354 -19.68 5.85 2.69
N LYS A 355 -19.92 4.68 3.33
CA LYS A 355 -19.83 3.35 2.71
C LYS A 355 -20.63 3.15 1.40
N ASN A 356 -21.68 3.93 1.07
CA ASN A 356 -22.57 3.64 -0.07
C ASN A 356 -23.01 4.87 -0.93
N LYS A 357 -22.27 6.00 -0.97
CA LYS A 357 -22.72 7.21 -1.74
C LYS A 357 -21.73 7.78 -2.77
N GLY A 358 -20.78 6.98 -3.25
CA GLY A 358 -19.86 7.38 -4.31
C GLY A 358 -18.73 8.34 -3.88
N ALA A 359 -17.77 8.54 -4.77
CA ALA A 359 -16.66 9.48 -4.60
C ALA A 359 -17.17 10.92 -4.58
N CYS A 360 -16.69 11.74 -3.64
CA CYS A 360 -17.23 13.09 -3.42
C CYS A 360 -16.18 14.21 -3.45
N GLY A 361 -14.89 13.91 -3.45
CA GLY A 361 -13.84 14.93 -3.52
C GLY A 361 -12.45 14.33 -3.75
N TYR A 362 -11.46 15.19 -3.94
CA TYR A 362 -10.05 14.83 -4.14
C TYR A 362 -9.20 15.62 -3.12
N VAL A 363 -8.34 14.92 -2.38
CA VAL A 363 -7.42 15.48 -1.41
C VAL A 363 -6.02 15.38 -1.99
N PRO A 364 -5.34 16.50 -2.31
CA PRO A 364 -3.97 16.44 -2.81
C PRO A 364 -3.03 15.77 -1.80
N GLY A 365 -2.05 15.05 -2.31
CA GLY A 365 -1.08 14.32 -1.49
C GLY A 365 -0.05 15.25 -0.88
N SER A 366 0.71 14.72 0.08
CA SER A 366 1.71 15.47 0.86
C SER A 366 2.74 16.18 -0.03
N ASP A 367 3.10 15.56 -1.15
CA ASP A 367 4.22 16.00 -1.97
C ASP A 367 3.85 17.26 -2.78
N ILE A 368 2.60 17.37 -3.23
CA ILE A 368 2.07 18.62 -3.83
C ILE A 368 2.07 19.75 -2.80
N GLN A 369 1.75 19.46 -1.54
CA GLN A 369 1.62 20.46 -0.49
C GLN A 369 2.97 21.03 -0.04
N GLN A 370 4.02 20.20 -0.04
CA GLN A 370 5.35 20.60 0.40
C GLN A 370 6.08 21.50 -0.62
N GLN A 371 5.80 21.36 -1.92
CA GLN A 371 6.56 22.04 -2.99
C GLN A 371 6.35 23.56 -3.07
N TYR A 372 5.28 24.14 -2.49
CA TYR A 372 4.94 25.55 -2.71
C TYR A 372 4.36 26.28 -1.48
N PRO A 373 5.09 26.46 -0.37
CA PRO A 373 4.48 27.08 0.81
C PRO A 373 4.16 28.58 0.57
N ALA A 374 2.87 28.93 0.62
CA ALA A 374 2.38 30.31 0.63
C ALA A 374 1.86 30.67 2.04
N SER A 375 2.00 31.95 2.42
CA SER A 375 1.42 32.49 3.67
C SER A 375 -0.10 32.60 3.65
N LEU A 376 -0.70 32.55 2.45
CA LEU A 376 -2.14 32.58 2.20
C LEU A 376 -2.45 31.57 1.09
N TRP A 377 -2.51 30.30 1.47
CA TRP A 377 -3.22 29.32 0.65
C TRP A 377 -4.72 29.67 0.65
N PRO A 378 -5.44 29.59 -0.48
CA PRO A 378 -6.86 29.35 -0.39
C PRO A 378 -7.04 28.04 0.42
N PRO A 379 -7.89 28.02 1.47
CA PRO A 379 -8.18 26.80 2.20
C PRO A 379 -8.60 25.71 1.22
N MET A 380 -8.10 24.48 1.42
CA MET A 380 -8.38 23.36 0.53
C MET A 380 -9.89 23.25 0.25
N PRO A 381 -10.29 22.82 -0.96
CA PRO A 381 -11.65 22.39 -1.20
C PRO A 381 -12.01 21.37 -0.12
N ASN A 382 -13.03 21.66 0.69
CA ASN A 382 -13.37 20.80 1.80
C ASN A 382 -13.63 19.39 1.26
N ALA A 383 -12.78 18.43 1.63
CA ALA A 383 -13.20 17.04 1.60
C ALA A 383 -14.47 16.93 2.44
N CYS A 384 -15.39 16.02 2.09
CA CYS A 384 -16.54 15.74 2.95
C CYS A 384 -16.09 15.10 4.27
N SER A 385 -15.48 15.86 5.18
CA SER A 385 -15.22 15.47 6.56
C SER A 385 -16.12 16.26 7.49
N GLN A 386 -16.96 15.50 8.19
CA GLN A 386 -17.44 15.78 9.54
C GLN A 386 -18.13 17.14 9.77
N ARG A 387 -19.39 17.25 9.36
CA ARG A 387 -20.34 17.91 10.27
C ARG A 387 -20.67 16.92 11.38
N SER A 388 -20.02 17.05 12.53
CA SER A 388 -20.78 16.99 13.78
C SER A 388 -21.95 17.97 13.61
N LYS A 389 -23.16 17.47 13.80
CA LYS A 389 -24.37 18.30 13.81
C LYS A 389 -24.22 19.35 14.94
N PRO A 390 -24.83 20.54 14.80
CA PRO A 390 -24.97 21.45 15.93
C PRO A 390 -25.72 20.79 17.08
#